data_AF-A0AAW8PC38-F1
#
_entry.id   AF-A0AAW8PC38-F1
#
_cell.length_a   1.000
_cell.length_b   1.000
_cell.length_c   1.000
_cell.angle_alpha   90.00
_cell.angle_beta   90.00
_cell.angle_gamma   90.00
#
_symmetry.space_group_name_H-M   'P 1'
#
loop_
_entity.id
_entity.type
_entity.pdbx_description
1 polymer ?
#
loop_
_entity_poly.entity_id
_entity_poly.type
_entity_poly.pdbx_seq_one_letter_code
_entity_poly.pdbx_strand_id
1 'polypeptide(L)'
;MLRTVLKTLEAQLHEQQMVLGSLRAVCLEQEREIAKKAEHVDSLKRVIDEMNVDNPSPGPSHPRPKKQKTPAHDAHNSVAHQIRKTASSILREAGRPMTQRAIKQKMDEIGFVIDNEKPVELIRIYLNRAKDEFRRVGDEGYIALD
;
A
#
# COMPACT_ATOMS: atom_id res chain seq x y z
N MET A 1 -15.91 -40.92 -35.15
CA MET A 1 -14.95 -39.88 -34.70
C MET A 1 -15.63 -38.53 -34.46
N LEU A 2 -16.32 -37.92 -35.43
CA LEU A 2 -16.99 -36.61 -35.26
C LEU A 2 -17.99 -36.53 -34.08
N ARG A 3 -18.82 -37.56 -33.87
CA ARG A 3 -19.76 -37.62 -32.74
C ARG A 3 -19.08 -37.62 -31.37
N THR A 4 -17.89 -38.21 -31.28
CA THR A 4 -17.12 -38.25 -30.04
C THR A 4 -16.56 -36.87 -29.72
N VAL A 5 -15.99 -36.19 -30.72
CA VAL A 5 -15.46 -34.83 -30.60
C VAL A 5 -16.57 -33.85 -30.20
N LEU A 6 -17.76 -33.98 -30.81
CA LEU A 6 -18.91 -33.13 -30.48
C LEU A 6 -19.35 -33.29 -29.01
N LYS A 7 -19.46 -34.53 -28.51
CA LYS A 7 -19.76 -34.79 -27.10
C LYS A 7 -18.68 -34.24 -26.15
N THR A 8 -17.41 -34.33 -26.53
CA THR A 8 -16.31 -33.77 -25.73
C THR A 8 -16.39 -32.25 -25.66
N LEU A 9 -16.70 -31.58 -26.78
CA LEU A 9 -16.89 -30.13 -26.83
C LEU A 9 -18.09 -29.66 -26.00
N GLU A 10 -19.22 -30.39 -26.06
CA GLU A 10 -20.39 -30.11 -25.22
C GLU A 10 -20.06 -30.22 -23.73
N ALA A 11 -19.33 -31.25 -23.33
CA ALA A 11 -18.88 -31.42 -21.95
C ALA A 11 -17.94 -30.30 -21.50
N GLN A 12 -16.98 -29.90 -22.35
CA GLN A 12 -16.07 -28.79 -22.07
C GLN A 12 -16.80 -27.45 -21.96
N LEU A 13 -17.78 -27.19 -22.82
CA LEU A 13 -18.61 -25.99 -22.74
C LEU A 13 -19.38 -25.93 -21.42
N HIS A 14 -20.00 -27.04 -21.03
CA HIS A 14 -20.73 -27.13 -19.77
C HIS A 14 -19.80 -26.91 -18.57
N GLU A 15 -18.61 -27.52 -18.58
CA GLU A 15 -17.61 -27.33 -17.53
C GLU A 15 -17.17 -25.87 -17.43
N GLN A 16 -16.86 -25.22 -18.55
CA GLN A 16 -16.53 -23.79 -18.58
C GLN A 16 -17.67 -22.92 -18.05
N GLN A 17 -18.92 -23.25 -18.38
CA GLN A 17 -20.09 -22.52 -17.89
C GLN A 17 -20.24 -22.62 -16.38
N MET A 18 -19.99 -23.79 -15.81
CA MET A 18 -19.98 -24.01 -14.35
C MET A 18 -18.86 -23.23 -13.68
N VAL A 19 -17.64 -23.26 -14.23
CA VAL A 19 -16.49 -22.50 -13.72
C VAL A 19 -16.79 -20.99 -13.74
N LEU A 20 -17.30 -20.46 -14.85
CA LEU A 20 -17.67 -19.05 -14.95
C LEU A 20 -18.78 -18.67 -13.96
N GLY A 21 -19.75 -19.54 -13.74
CA GLY A 21 -20.79 -19.36 -12.73
C GLY A 21 -20.20 -19.26 -11.32
N SER A 22 -19.29 -20.18 -10.97
CA SER A 22 -18.62 -20.17 -9.67
C SER A 22 -17.75 -18.93 -9.46
N LEU A 23 -17.02 -18.51 -10.49
CA LEU A 23 -16.16 -17.33 -10.43
C LEU A 23 -16.98 -16.05 -10.20
N ARG A 24 -18.13 -15.91 -10.87
CA ARG A 24 -19.04 -14.79 -10.64
C ARG A 24 -19.56 -14.74 -9.21
N ALA A 25 -19.89 -15.89 -8.61
CA ALA A 25 -20.31 -15.95 -7.22
C ALA A 25 -19.20 -15.50 -6.25
N VAL A 26 -17.96 -15.92 -6.50
CA VAL A 26 -16.80 -15.48 -5.70
C VAL A 26 -16.57 -13.99 -5.84
N CYS A 27 -16.64 -13.43 -7.05
CA CYS A 27 -16.49 -11.98 -7.27
C CYS A 27 -17.55 -11.18 -6.52
N LEU A 28 -18.82 -11.58 -6.57
CA LEU A 28 -19.90 -10.92 -5.83
C LEU A 28 -19.68 -10.94 -4.32
N GLU A 29 -19.16 -12.05 -3.77
CA GLU A 29 -18.87 -12.13 -2.35
C GLU A 29 -17.69 -11.24 -1.97
N GLN A 30 -16.64 -11.20 -2.79
CA GLN A 30 -15.51 -10.27 -2.58
C GLN A 30 -15.93 -8.81 -2.64
N GLU A 31 -16.81 -8.42 -3.56
CA GLU A 31 -17.36 -7.06 -3.63
C GLU A 31 -18.09 -6.69 -2.33
N ARG A 32 -18.86 -7.62 -1.74
CA ARG A 32 -19.51 -7.42 -0.44
C ARG A 32 -18.51 -7.28 0.70
N GLU A 33 -17.46 -8.09 0.72
CA GLU A 33 -16.41 -7.98 1.74
C GLU A 33 -15.66 -6.65 1.64
N ILE A 34 -15.37 -6.18 0.42
CA ILE A 34 -14.75 -4.88 0.18
C ILE A 34 -15.66 -3.76 0.68
N ALA A 35 -16.96 -3.82 0.39
CA ALA A 35 -17.94 -2.84 0.88
C ALA A 35 -17.96 -2.78 2.42
N LYS A 36 -18.02 -3.94 3.10
CA LYS A 36 -17.94 -4.01 4.57
C LYS A 36 -16.64 -3.44 5.13
N LYS A 37 -15.51 -3.75 4.49
CA LYS A 37 -14.20 -3.21 4.90
C LYS A 37 -14.12 -1.69 4.70
N ALA A 38 -14.69 -1.17 3.61
CA ALA A 38 -14.77 0.26 3.37
C ALA A 38 -15.60 0.98 4.44
N GLU A 39 -16.77 0.45 4.80
CA GLU A 39 -17.59 0.98 5.91
C GLU A 39 -16.83 0.97 7.24
N HIS A 40 -16.10 -0.11 7.53
CA HIS A 40 -15.29 -0.20 8.74
C HIS A 40 -14.17 0.84 8.76
N VAL A 41 -13.47 1.03 7.63
CA VAL A 41 -12.44 2.07 7.49
C VAL A 41 -13.03 3.45 7.72
N ASP A 42 -14.19 3.75 7.17
CA ASP A 42 -14.84 5.05 7.35
C ASP A 42 -15.32 5.25 8.80
N SER A 43 -15.76 4.19 9.48
CA SER A 43 -16.05 4.25 10.92
C SER A 43 -14.79 4.54 11.74
N LEU A 44 -13.65 3.91 11.43
CA LEU A 44 -12.39 4.15 12.13
C LEU A 44 -11.88 5.58 11.90
N LYS A 45 -12.02 6.10 10.67
CA LYS A 45 -11.69 7.51 10.38
C LYS A 45 -12.51 8.47 11.25
N ARG A 46 -13.82 8.23 11.38
CA ARG A 46 -14.67 9.04 12.27
C ARG A 46 -14.22 9.00 13.72
N VAL A 47 -13.90 7.83 14.25
CA VAL A 47 -13.39 7.69 15.63
C VAL A 47 -12.08 8.46 15.81
N ILE A 48 -11.16 8.40 14.84
CA ILE A 48 -9.90 9.17 14.87
C ILE A 48 -10.19 10.68 14.85
N ASP A 49 -11.14 11.13 14.03
CA ASP A 49 -11.52 12.53 13.97
C ASP A 49 -12.15 13.00 15.29
N GLU A 50 -13.03 12.20 15.90
CA GLU A 50 -13.65 12.49 17.20
C GLU A 50 -12.61 12.56 18.33
N MET A 51 -11.64 11.64 18.37
CA MET A 51 -10.55 11.66 19.35
C MET A 51 -9.62 12.87 19.21
N ASN A 52 -9.55 13.51 18.04
CA ASN A 52 -8.76 14.74 17.84
C ASN A 52 -9.50 16.01 18.32
N VAL A 53 -10.80 15.95 18.60
CA VAL A 53 -11.61 17.11 19.01
C VAL A 53 -11.64 17.30 20.54
N ASP A 54 -11.46 16.24 21.32
CA ASP A 54 -11.57 16.26 22.80
C ASP A 54 -10.27 16.59 23.56
N ASN A 55 -9.38 17.42 22.99
CA ASN A 55 -8.24 17.98 23.73
C ASN A 55 -8.51 19.45 24.12
N PRO A 56 -9.23 19.74 25.23
CA PRO A 56 -9.35 21.09 25.74
C PRO A 56 -8.03 21.47 26.41
N SER A 57 -7.21 22.25 25.71
CA SER A 57 -6.02 22.91 26.25
C SER A 57 -6.41 24.03 27.23
N PRO A 58 -5.94 24.05 28.49
CA PRO A 58 -5.95 25.26 29.31
C PRO A 58 -4.52 25.81 29.42
N GLY A 59 -4.28 27.02 28.89
CA GLY A 59 -3.00 27.70 29.13
C GLY A 59 -2.79 28.94 28.27
N PRO A 60 -2.87 30.15 28.83
CA PRO A 60 -2.79 31.40 28.08
C PRO A 60 -1.34 31.86 27.86
N SER A 61 -1.19 32.63 26.78
CA SER A 61 -0.06 33.51 26.46
C SER A 61 1.19 32.80 25.96
N HIS A 62 1.42 32.80 24.64
CA HIS A 62 2.66 33.25 23.98
C HIS A 62 2.41 33.38 22.46
N PRO A 63 3.15 34.26 21.77
CA PRO A 63 2.63 35.02 20.64
C PRO A 63 2.49 34.20 19.36
N ARG A 64 1.38 34.48 18.68
CA ARG A 64 0.98 34.08 17.33
C ARG A 64 2.18 33.97 16.35
N PRO A 65 2.50 32.78 15.79
CA PRO A 65 3.29 32.73 14.56
C PRO A 65 2.35 32.98 13.39
N LYS A 66 2.56 34.13 12.75
CA LYS A 66 2.10 34.41 11.40
C LYS A 66 2.50 33.26 10.48
N LYS A 67 1.68 33.00 9.46
CA LYS A 67 2.16 32.52 8.16
C LYS A 67 3.42 33.32 7.81
N GLN A 68 4.60 32.70 7.83
CA GLN A 68 5.73 33.00 6.93
C GLN A 68 6.99 32.24 7.36
N LYS A 69 7.46 31.40 6.42
CA LYS A 69 8.84 31.00 6.15
C LYS A 69 9.57 30.27 7.29
N THR A 70 9.54 28.94 7.25
CA THR A 70 10.57 28.09 7.85
C THR A 70 11.12 27.10 6.81
N PRO A 71 12.39 26.68 6.95
CA PRO A 71 13.31 26.44 5.85
C PRO A 71 13.08 25.08 5.20
N ALA A 72 13.33 24.98 3.91
CA ALA A 72 13.15 23.80 3.06
C ALA A 72 14.06 22.59 3.40
N HIS A 73 14.58 22.49 4.63
CA HIS A 73 15.56 21.47 5.02
C HIS A 73 15.02 20.34 5.92
N ASP A 74 13.89 20.53 6.63
CA ASP A 74 13.38 19.52 7.57
C ASP A 74 12.25 18.64 7.02
N ALA A 75 11.47 19.13 6.04
CA ALA A 75 10.38 18.35 5.43
C ALA A 75 10.90 17.11 4.67
N HIS A 76 12.11 17.19 4.10
CA HIS A 76 12.74 16.09 3.37
C HIS A 76 13.05 14.88 4.28
N ASN A 77 13.37 15.13 5.56
CA ASN A 77 13.64 14.06 6.52
C ASN A 77 12.36 13.31 6.92
N SER A 78 11.22 14.02 7.01
CA SER A 78 9.93 13.41 7.36
C SER A 78 9.44 12.45 6.27
N VAL A 79 9.45 12.90 5.00
CA VAL A 79 9.01 12.06 3.87
C VAL A 79 9.97 10.89 3.64
N ALA A 80 11.28 11.12 3.75
CA ALA A 80 12.27 10.05 3.64
C ALA A 80 12.09 9.01 4.75
N HIS A 81 11.85 9.44 5.98
CA HIS A 81 11.60 8.55 7.11
C HIS A 81 10.32 7.73 6.91
N GLN A 82 9.23 8.35 6.43
CA GLN A 82 7.99 7.63 6.15
C GLN A 82 8.19 6.57 5.07
N ILE A 83 8.87 6.91 3.97
CA ILE A 83 9.19 5.96 2.89
C ILE A 83 10.02 4.79 3.42
N ARG A 84 11.05 5.05 4.23
CA ARG A 84 11.87 3.99 4.83
C ARG A 84 11.07 3.10 5.76
N LYS A 85 10.29 3.68 6.68
CA LYS A 85 9.46 2.92 7.63
C LYS A 85 8.47 2.00 6.90
N THR A 86 7.77 2.54 5.91
CA THR A 86 6.81 1.79 5.10
C THR A 86 7.50 0.71 4.27
N ALA A 87 8.65 1.01 3.64
CA ALA A 87 9.42 0.03 2.88
C ALA A 87 9.97 -1.10 3.78
N SER A 88 10.40 -0.78 5.00
CA SER A 88 10.83 -1.78 5.99
C SER A 88 9.69 -2.72 6.36
N SER A 89 8.50 -2.19 6.63
CA SER A 89 7.31 -3.02 6.89
C SER A 89 7.00 -3.96 5.73
N ILE A 90 7.00 -3.46 4.50
CA ILE A 90 6.72 -4.26 3.29
C ILE A 90 7.75 -5.37 3.10
N LEU A 91 9.04 -5.05 3.26
CA LEU A 91 10.12 -6.01 3.07
C LEU A 91 10.13 -7.09 4.16
N ARG A 92 9.83 -6.71 5.41
CA ARG A 92 9.71 -7.65 6.54
C ARG A 92 8.49 -8.57 6.38
N GLU A 93 7.34 -8.02 5.99
CA GLU A 93 6.13 -8.81 5.74
C GLU A 93 6.28 -9.77 4.56
N ALA A 94 6.96 -9.33 3.49
CA ALA A 94 7.19 -10.16 2.32
C ALA A 94 8.22 -11.28 2.56
N GLY A 95 9.15 -11.11 3.51
CA GLY A 95 10.17 -12.10 3.86
C GLY A 95 11.15 -12.44 2.72
N ARG A 96 11.19 -11.64 1.65
CA ARG A 96 12.02 -11.88 0.46
C ARG A 96 12.52 -10.56 -0.14
N PRO A 97 13.64 -10.57 -0.88
CA PRO A 97 14.11 -9.38 -1.58
C PRO A 97 13.06 -8.85 -2.55
N MET A 98 12.86 -7.53 -2.56
CA MET A 98 11.93 -6.88 -3.49
C MET A 98 12.58 -5.73 -4.25
N THR A 99 12.22 -5.62 -5.52
CA THR A 99 12.67 -4.52 -6.38
C THR A 99 11.96 -3.20 -6.03
N GLN A 100 12.54 -2.08 -6.44
CA GLN A 100 12.01 -0.73 -6.18
C GLN A 100 10.58 -0.56 -6.73
N ARG A 101 10.30 -1.16 -7.89
CA ARG A 101 8.97 -1.17 -8.50
C ARG A 101 7.98 -1.97 -7.66
N ALA A 102 8.38 -3.14 -7.16
CA ALA A 102 7.53 -3.98 -6.34
C ALA A 102 7.23 -3.30 -4.98
N ILE A 103 8.22 -2.63 -4.39
CA ILE A 103 8.03 -1.82 -3.17
C ILE A 103 7.04 -0.68 -3.45
N LYS A 104 7.19 0.05 -4.56
CA LYS A 104 6.25 1.12 -4.96
C LYS A 104 4.83 0.60 -5.12
N GLN A 105 4.67 -0.53 -5.82
CA GLN A 105 3.35 -1.14 -6.02
C GLN A 105 2.71 -1.52 -4.68
N LYS A 106 3.49 -2.11 -3.76
CA LYS A 106 3.00 -2.42 -2.40
C LYS A 106 2.66 -1.17 -1.61
N MET A 107 3.42 -0.08 -1.77
CA MET A 107 3.10 1.22 -1.18
C MET A 107 1.76 1.77 -1.71
N ASP A 108 1.48 1.63 -3.01
CA ASP A 108 0.18 2.05 -3.55
C ASP A 108 -0.96 1.17 -3.02
N GLU A 109 -0.76 -0.15 -2.92
CA GLU A 109 -1.76 -1.10 -2.42
C GLU A 109 -2.19 -0.78 -0.98
N ILE A 110 -1.28 -0.30 -0.15
CA ILE A 110 -1.56 0.14 1.23
C ILE A 110 -2.01 1.62 1.31
N GLY A 111 -2.22 2.28 0.17
CA GLY A 111 -2.70 3.66 0.09
C GLY A 111 -1.64 4.73 0.34
N PHE A 112 -0.36 4.38 0.34
CA PHE A 112 0.75 5.33 0.49
C PHE A 112 1.20 5.87 -0.88
N VAL A 113 0.70 7.05 -1.23
CA VAL A 113 1.03 7.70 -2.51
C VAL A 113 2.23 8.64 -2.35
N ILE A 114 3.26 8.42 -3.16
CA ILE A 114 4.41 9.32 -3.24
C ILE A 114 4.12 10.38 -4.30
N ASP A 115 3.88 11.62 -3.86
CA ASP A 115 3.67 12.77 -4.75
C ASP A 115 5.03 13.26 -5.30
N ASN A 116 5.52 12.55 -6.32
CA ASN A 116 6.76 12.90 -7.02
C ASN A 116 6.68 12.41 -8.47
N GLU A 117 7.32 13.14 -9.38
CA GLU A 117 7.41 12.78 -10.80
C GLU A 117 8.10 11.41 -11.00
N LYS A 118 9.03 11.02 -10.10
CA LYS A 118 9.77 9.75 -10.18
C LYS A 118 9.82 9.01 -8.83
N PRO A 119 8.71 8.39 -8.40
CA PRO A 119 8.61 7.78 -7.07
C PRO A 119 9.55 6.58 -6.89
N VAL A 120 9.83 5.82 -7.95
CA VAL A 120 10.74 4.66 -7.91
C VAL A 120 12.19 5.09 -7.66
N GLU A 121 12.65 6.17 -8.30
CA GLU A 121 13.99 6.71 -8.07
C GLU A 121 14.12 7.29 -6.66
N LEU A 122 13.06 7.93 -6.16
CA LEU A 122 13.00 8.45 -4.81
C LEU A 122 13.17 7.36 -3.75
N ILE A 123 12.44 6.24 -3.91
CA ILE A 123 12.56 5.04 -3.06
C ILE A 123 13.99 4.52 -3.08
N ARG A 124 14.59 4.39 -4.28
CA ARG A 124 15.99 3.96 -4.43
C ARG A 124 16.96 4.88 -3.68
N ILE A 125 16.80 6.20 -3.81
CA ILE A 125 17.68 7.17 -3.15
C ILE A 125 17.57 7.03 -1.62
N TYR A 126 16.36 6.92 -1.08
CA TYR A 126 16.17 6.84 0.36
C TYR A 126 16.58 5.50 0.97
N LEU A 127 16.36 4.38 0.28
CA LEU A 127 16.86 3.08 0.70
C LEU A 127 18.40 3.03 0.66
N ASN A 128 19.03 3.57 -0.37
CA ASN A 128 20.49 3.61 -0.47
C ASN A 128 21.17 4.53 0.56
N ARG A 129 20.46 5.56 1.03
CA ARG A 129 20.94 6.44 2.09
C ARG A 129 20.89 5.79 3.47
N ALA A 130 20.03 4.80 3.68
CA ALA A 130 19.88 4.08 4.94
C ALA A 130 20.50 2.67 4.86
N LYS A 131 21.83 2.62 4.71
CA LYS A 131 22.59 1.37 4.60
C LYS A 131 22.54 0.49 5.85
N ASP A 132 22.24 1.10 6.99
CA ASP A 132 22.12 0.40 8.27
C ASP A 132 20.75 -0.29 8.40
N GLU A 133 19.74 0.17 7.67
CA GLU A 133 18.37 -0.37 7.69
C GLU A 133 18.06 -1.26 6.48
N PHE A 134 18.78 -1.08 5.36
CA PHE A 134 18.50 -1.79 4.10
C PHE A 134 19.77 -2.25 3.41
N ARG A 135 19.69 -3.44 2.83
CA ARG A 135 20.76 -4.00 1.99
C ARG A 135 20.23 -4.31 0.61
N ARG A 136 20.98 -3.91 -0.41
CA ARG A 136 20.71 -4.33 -1.79
C ARG A 136 21.31 -5.72 -2.02
N VAL A 137 20.48 -6.65 -2.47
CA VAL A 137 20.86 -8.01 -2.87
C VAL A 137 20.86 -8.05 -4.39
N GLY A 138 22.03 -7.81 -5.00
CA GLY A 138 22.27 -7.90 -6.45
C GLY A 138 21.14 -7.31 -7.32
N ASP A 139 20.58 -8.19 -8.16
CA ASP A 139 19.45 -7.92 -9.05
C ASP A 139 18.08 -8.31 -8.45
N GLU A 140 18.06 -8.95 -7.29
CA GLU A 140 16.82 -9.39 -6.60
C GLU A 140 16.11 -8.22 -5.91
N GLY A 141 16.87 -7.20 -5.47
CA GLY A 141 16.31 -5.95 -4.97
C GLY A 141 16.86 -5.56 -3.60
N TYR A 142 15.98 -5.14 -2.69
CA TYR A 142 16.33 -4.72 -1.33
C TYR A 142 15.75 -5.69 -0.30
N ILE A 143 16.48 -5.86 0.80
CA ILE A 143 16.00 -6.48 2.03
C ILE A 143 16.08 -5.45 3.17
N ALA A 144 15.17 -5.57 4.13
CA ALA A 144 15.28 -4.85 5.39
C ALA A 144 16.25 -5.60 6.32
N LEU A 145 17.12 -4.86 6.98
CA LEU A 145 17.96 -5.33 8.07
C LEU A 145 17.20 -5.13 9.39
N ASP A 146 17.53 -5.94 10.39
CA ASP A 146 16.86 -5.90 11.70
C ASP A 146 17.31 -4.72 12.57
#